data_AF-A0A8T6QH66-F1
#
_entry.id   AF-A0A8T6QH66-F1
#
_cell.length_a   1.000
_cell.length_b   1.000
_cell.length_c   1.000
_cell.angle_alpha   90.00
_cell.angle_beta   90.00
_cell.angle_gamma   90.00
#
_symmetry.space_group_name_H-M   'P 1'
#
loop_
_entity.id
_entity.type
_entity.pdbx_description
1 polymer ?
#
loop_
_entity_poly.entity_id
_entity_poly.type
_entity_poly.pdbx_seq_one_letter_code
_entity_poly.pdbx_strand_id
1 'polypeptide(L)'
;MSKLFWAMLSFITRLPVPRRWSQGLDFEHYSRGIITFPLIGLLLGAISGLVFMVLQAWCGAPLAALFSVLVLVLMTGGFHLDGLAGTCDGVFSARSCDR
;
A
#
# COMPACT_ATOMS: atom_id res chain seq x y z
N MET A 1 -1.93 -17.36 -11.70
CA MET A 1 -1.96 -16.13 -10.87
C MET A 1 -1.63 -14.97 -11.78
N SER A 2 -2.62 -14.10 -11.95
CA SER A 2 -2.83 -13.24 -13.12
C SER A 2 -1.75 -12.16 -13.26
N LYS A 3 -1.35 -11.83 -14.48
CA LYS A 3 -0.55 -10.63 -14.79
C LYS A 3 -1.08 -9.37 -14.07
N LEU A 4 -2.39 -9.34 -13.81
CA LEU A 4 -3.08 -8.32 -13.03
C LEU A 4 -2.51 -8.16 -11.61
N PHE A 5 -2.23 -9.25 -10.88
CA PHE A 5 -1.65 -9.15 -9.54
C PHE A 5 -0.31 -8.41 -9.58
N TRP A 6 0.57 -8.77 -10.52
CA TRP A 6 1.88 -8.12 -10.67
C TRP A 6 1.76 -6.67 -11.14
N ALA A 7 0.80 -6.38 -12.03
CA ALA A 7 0.49 -5.02 -12.45
C ALA A 7 0.02 -4.16 -11.27
N MET A 8 -0.92 -4.66 -10.47
CA MET A 8 -1.44 -3.96 -9.28
C MET A 8 -0.37 -3.80 -8.20
N LEU A 9 0.45 -4.82 -7.97
CA LEU A 9 1.58 -4.76 -7.05
C LEU A 9 2.55 -3.64 -7.48
N SER A 10 2.89 -3.55 -8.77
CA SER A 10 3.73 -2.47 -9.29
C SER A 10 3.05 -1.10 -9.29
N PHE A 11 1.72 -1.06 -9.27
CA PHE A 11 0.94 0.19 -9.27
C PHE A 11 0.89 0.82 -7.88
N ILE A 12 0.65 0.03 -6.83
CA ILE A 12 0.50 0.55 -5.45
C ILE A 12 1.77 0.39 -4.59
N THR A 13 2.86 -0.18 -5.14
CA THR A 13 4.13 -0.37 -4.43
C THR A 13 5.33 0.02 -5.28
N ARG A 14 6.44 0.36 -4.62
CA ARG A 14 7.78 0.57 -5.21
C ARG A 14 8.61 -0.71 -5.28
N LEU A 15 8.02 -1.88 -5.02
CA LEU A 15 8.74 -3.14 -5.12
C LEU A 15 9.14 -3.40 -6.59
N PRO A 16 10.37 -3.87 -6.85
CA PRO A 16 10.82 -4.11 -8.21
C PRO A 16 10.06 -5.30 -8.81
N VAL A 17 9.14 -5.02 -9.72
CA VAL A 17 8.40 -6.03 -10.49
C VAL A 17 8.95 -6.10 -11.92
N PRO A 18 9.48 -7.25 -12.37
CA PRO A 18 9.91 -7.43 -13.76
C PRO A 18 8.78 -7.12 -14.75
N ARG A 19 9.03 -6.21 -15.71
CA ARG A 19 8.03 -5.80 -16.72
C ARG A 19 7.35 -6.97 -17.43
N ARG A 20 8.09 -8.05 -17.70
CA ARG A 20 7.57 -9.30 -18.29
C ARG A 20 6.36 -9.91 -17.55
N TRP A 21 6.18 -9.63 -16.26
CA TRP A 21 5.09 -10.17 -15.45
C TRP A 21 3.79 -9.36 -15.54
N SER A 22 3.84 -8.11 -16.02
CA SER A 22 2.67 -7.24 -16.25
C SER A 22 2.46 -6.86 -17.73
N GLN A 23 3.33 -7.30 -18.62
CA GLN A 23 3.26 -7.01 -20.06
C GLN A 23 2.00 -7.58 -20.76
N GLY A 24 1.45 -6.77 -21.66
CA GLY A 24 0.29 -7.10 -22.49
C GLY A 24 -1.07 -6.92 -21.79
N LEU A 25 -1.13 -6.08 -20.75
CA LEU A 25 -2.38 -5.64 -20.13
C LEU A 25 -2.73 -4.24 -20.64
N ASP A 26 -3.89 -4.12 -21.29
CA ASP A 26 -4.45 -2.80 -21.59
C ASP A 26 -4.93 -2.12 -20.30
N PHE A 27 -4.91 -0.79 -20.28
CA PHE A 27 -5.36 0.03 -19.15
C PHE A 27 -6.79 -0.32 -18.70
N GLU A 28 -7.66 -0.71 -19.63
CA GLU A 28 -9.05 -1.08 -19.32
C GLU A 28 -9.16 -2.29 -18.38
N HIS A 29 -8.15 -3.17 -18.40
CA HIS A 29 -8.08 -4.33 -17.52
C HIS A 29 -7.59 -4.01 -16.10
N TYR A 30 -7.00 -2.84 -15.87
CA TYR A 30 -6.50 -2.47 -14.54
C TYR A 30 -7.61 -2.37 -13.50
N SER A 31 -8.80 -1.91 -13.89
CA SER A 31 -9.99 -1.83 -13.03
C SER A 31 -10.35 -3.19 -12.41
N ARG A 32 -10.24 -4.27 -13.18
CA ARG A 32 -10.49 -5.65 -12.71
C ARG A 32 -9.44 -6.12 -11.72
N GLY A 33 -8.26 -5.49 -11.69
CA GLY A 33 -7.17 -5.81 -10.80
C GLY A 33 -7.40 -5.36 -9.35
N ILE A 34 -8.34 -4.44 -9.09
CA ILE A 34 -8.63 -3.92 -7.74
C ILE A 34 -8.97 -5.05 -6.76
N ILE A 35 -9.57 -6.15 -7.23
CA ILE A 35 -9.85 -7.34 -6.41
C ILE A 35 -8.60 -7.97 -5.78
N THR A 36 -7.40 -7.66 -6.30
CA THR A 36 -6.11 -8.13 -5.78
C THR A 36 -5.53 -7.23 -4.68
N PHE A 37 -6.09 -6.04 -4.45
CA PHE A 37 -5.61 -5.12 -3.43
C PHE A 37 -5.61 -5.71 -2.01
N PRO A 38 -6.62 -6.47 -1.56
CA PRO A 38 -6.57 -7.09 -0.23
C PRO A 38 -5.39 -8.05 -0.07
N LEU A 39 -5.02 -8.78 -1.13
CA LEU A 39 -3.88 -9.70 -1.10
C LEU A 39 -2.55 -8.94 -1.03
N ILE A 40 -2.42 -7.83 -1.77
CA ILE A 40 -1.24 -6.97 -1.69
C ILE A 40 -1.16 -6.31 -0.30
N GLY A 41 -2.30 -5.84 0.24
CA GLY A 41 -2.40 -5.30 1.59
C GLY A 41 -1.98 -6.31 2.66
N LEU A 42 -2.40 -7.58 2.53
CA LEU A 42 -1.96 -8.66 3.41
C LEU A 42 -0.44 -8.87 3.34
N LEU A 43 0.15 -8.85 2.14
CA LEU A 43 1.59 -8.96 1.94
C LEU A 43 2.34 -7.80 2.63
N LEU A 44 1.92 -6.55 2.38
CA LEU A 44 2.52 -5.36 2.99
C LEU A 44 2.37 -5.37 4.52
N GLY A 45 1.19 -5.74 5.01
CA GLY A 45 0.87 -5.85 6.43
C GLY A 45 1.69 -6.95 7.11
N ALA A 46 1.90 -8.09 6.47
CA ALA A 46 2.75 -9.16 7.00
C ALA A 46 4.21 -8.70 7.15
N ILE A 47 4.75 -7.98 6.15
CA ILE A 47 6.12 -7.44 6.19
C ILE A 47 6.24 -6.37 7.29
N SER A 48 5.31 -5.41 7.35
CA SER A 48 5.31 -4.36 8.36
C SER A 48 5.11 -4.90 9.79
N GLY A 49 4.23 -5.90 9.94
CA GLY A 49 3.97 -6.58 11.20
C GLY A 49 5.16 -7.42 11.68
N LEU A 50 5.88 -8.08 10.77
CA LEU A 50 7.11 -8.78 11.10
C LEU A 50 8.18 -7.81 11.61
N VAL A 51 8.33 -6.65 10.97
CA VAL A 51 9.23 -5.58 11.44
C VAL A 51 8.84 -5.12 12.84
N PHE A 52 7.55 -4.93 13.11
CA PHE A 52 7.07 -4.59 14.46
C PHE A 52 7.46 -5.66 15.48
N MET A 53 7.13 -6.93 15.19
CA MET A 53 7.34 -8.06 16.09
C MET A 53 8.82 -8.25 16.44
N VAL A 54 9.71 -8.03 15.47
CA VAL A 54 11.16 -8.13 15.67
C VAL A 54 11.67 -6.95 16.49
N LEU A 55 11.26 -5.71 16.18
CA LEU A 55 11.82 -4.52 16.82
C LEU A 55 11.23 -4.22 18.19
N GLN A 56 9.97 -4.57 18.46
CA GLN A 56 9.30 -4.24 19.72
C GLN A 56 10.05 -4.77 20.95
N ALA A 57 10.71 -5.93 20.83
CA ALA A 57 11.45 -6.56 21.91
C ALA A 57 12.77 -5.83 22.24
N TRP A 58 13.30 -5.03 21.31
CA TRP A 58 14.60 -4.37 21.43
C TRP A 58 14.49 -2.89 21.78
N CYS A 59 13.52 -2.18 21.21
CA CYS A 59 13.39 -0.73 21.35
C CYS A 59 12.03 -0.25 21.87
N GLY A 60 11.14 -1.18 22.24
CA GLY A 60 9.81 -0.88 22.74
C GLY A 60 8.78 -0.59 21.65
N ALA A 61 7.50 -0.66 22.02
CA ALA A 61 6.38 -0.54 21.09
C ALA A 61 6.32 0.79 20.30
N PRO A 62 6.58 1.99 20.89
CA PRO A 62 6.47 3.24 20.14
C PRO A 62 7.47 3.34 18.99
N LEU A 63 8.73 2.97 19.23
CA LEU A 63 9.77 3.05 18.22
C LEU A 63 9.59 1.95 17.15
N ALA A 64 9.19 0.75 17.56
CA ALA A 64 8.82 -0.31 16.62
C ALA A 64 7.66 0.09 15.70
N ALA A 65 6.62 0.75 16.23
CA ALA A 65 5.49 1.25 15.44
C ALA A 65 5.94 2.30 14.40
N LEU A 66 6.83 3.22 14.78
CA LEU A 66 7.43 4.18 13.84
C LEU A 66 8.12 3.46 12.68
N PHE A 67 8.95 2.46 12.96
CA PHE A 67 9.63 1.69 11.92
C PHE A 67 8.66 0.90 11.04
N SER A 68 7.59 0.33 11.60
CA SER A 68 6.56 -0.36 10.83
C SER A 68 5.84 0.55 9.84
N VAL A 69 5.50 1.77 10.26
CA VAL A 69 4.93 2.80 9.36
C VAL A 69 5.96 3.22 8.31
N LEU A 70 7.23 3.43 8.71
CA LEU A 70 8.29 3.82 7.79
C LEU A 70 8.54 2.76 6.71
N VAL A 71 8.47 1.47 7.05
CA VAL A 71 8.55 0.37 6.09
C VAL A 71 7.38 0.42 5.10
N LEU A 72 6.15 0.65 5.56
CA LEU A 72 4.99 0.82 4.66
C LEU A 72 5.18 2.01 3.72
N VAL A 73 5.70 3.14 4.21
CA VAL A 73 5.99 4.33 3.40
C VAL A 73 7.05 4.01 2.35
N LEU A 74 8.15 3.33 2.70
CA LEU A 74 9.20 2.95 1.76
C LEU A 74 8.69 1.98 0.69
N MET A 75 7.88 0.99 1.09
CA MET A 75 7.32 -0.01 0.18
C MET A 75 6.27 0.58 -0.76
N THR A 76 5.47 1.56 -0.33
CA THR A 76 4.39 2.16 -1.13
C THR A 76 4.79 3.46 -1.81
N GLY A 77 5.93 4.05 -1.45
CA GLY A 77 6.29 5.41 -1.84
C GLY A 77 5.42 6.50 -1.19
N GLY A 78 4.71 6.18 -0.11
CA GLY A 78 3.78 7.08 0.58
C GLY A 78 2.33 6.96 0.14
N PHE A 79 2.00 6.14 -0.87
CA PHE A 79 0.65 6.02 -1.41
C PHE A 79 -0.41 5.62 -0.36
N HIS A 80 -0.05 4.74 0.58
CA HIS A 80 -0.96 4.36 1.67
C HIS A 80 -1.23 5.52 2.63
N LEU A 81 -0.22 6.34 2.91
CA LEU A 81 -0.35 7.50 3.80
C LEU A 81 -1.14 8.63 3.12
N ASP A 82 -0.96 8.81 1.82
CA ASP A 82 -1.73 9.74 0.99
C ASP A 82 -3.22 9.39 0.99
N GLY A 83 -3.56 8.10 0.86
CA GLY A 83 -4.94 7.63 1.00
C GLY A 83 -5.55 7.90 2.37
N LEU A 84 -4.75 7.80 3.45
CA LEU A 84 -5.18 8.17 4.80
C LEU A 84 -5.43 9.68 4.89
N ALA A 85 -4.51 10.50 4.39
CA ALA A 85 -4.66 11.95 4.37
C ALA A 85 -5.90 12.39 3.58
N GLY A 86 -6.12 11.85 2.38
CA GLY A 86 -7.32 12.12 1.60
C GLY A 86 -8.62 11.67 2.28
N THR A 87 -8.57 10.57 3.05
CA THR A 87 -9.72 10.14 3.87
C THR A 87 -10.00 11.13 5.00
N CYS A 88 -8.96 11.61 5.69
CA CYS A 88 -9.08 12.65 6.70
C CYS A 88 -9.62 13.96 6.10
N ASP A 89 -9.08 14.39 4.96
CA ASP A 89 -9.52 15.59 4.26
C ASP A 89 -10.99 15.48 3.81
N GLY A 90 -11.42 14.28 3.40
CA GLY A 90 -12.81 14.02 3.04
C GLY A 90 -13.77 14.02 4.25
N VAL A 91 -13.39 13.34 5.34
CA VAL A 91 -14.24 13.20 6.54
C VAL A 91 -14.30 14.50 7.34
N PHE A 92 -13.18 15.21 7.46
CA PHE A 92 -13.07 16.45 8.25
C PHE A 92 -13.17 17.71 7.39
N SER A 93 -13.56 17.58 6.12
CA SER A 93 -13.86 18.73 5.28
C SER A 93 -15.06 19.48 5.84
N ALA A 94 -14.85 20.71 6.32
CA ALA A 94 -15.93 21.61 6.71
C ALA A 94 -16.56 22.34 5.50
N ARG A 95 -16.22 21.94 4.26
CA ARG A 95 -16.81 22.54 3.07
C ARG A 95 -18.26 22.09 2.93
N SER A 96 -19.16 23.05 2.75
CA SER A 96 -20.46 22.78 2.14
C SER A 96 -20.24 22.14 0.78
N CYS A 97 -21.12 21.22 0.38
CA CYS A 97 -21.16 20.72 -0.98
C CYS A 97 -21.52 21.90 -1.90
N ASP A 98 -20.51 22.66 -2.34
CA ASP A 98 -20.68 23.65 -3.39
C ASP A 98 -20.87 22.90 -4.71
N ARG A 99 -21.95 23.28 -5.40
CA ARG A 99 -22.46 22.66 -6.62
C ARG A 99 -21.43 22.57 -7.73
#